data_AF-A4CHV7-F1
#
_entry.id   AF-A4CHV7-F1
#
_cell.length_a   1.000
_cell.length_b   1.000
_cell.length_c   1.000
_cell.angle_alpha   90.00
_cell.angle_beta   90.00
_cell.angle_gamma   90.00
#
_symmetry.space_group_name_H-M   'P 1'
#
loop_
_entity.id
_entity.type
_entity.pdbx_description
1 polymer ?
#
loop_
_entity_poly.entity_id
_entity_poly.type
_entity_poly.pdbx_seq_one_letter_code
_entity_poly.pdbx_strand_id
1 'polypeptide(L)'
;MEFSLEDPDTTASHNLYIFLRNDNTYPYSNLFLIAEMTFPDGSTQRDTLEYEMADAQGRWLGEGLGSVRENKLGYKRDVVFPSSGVYTFTVSHAMRKNGSVDGVQALPGVLDVGLQVEPNQ
;
A
#
# COMPACT_ATOMS: atom_id res chain seq x y z
N MET A 1 6.74 5.80 -3.72
CA MET A 1 5.73 6.88 -3.66
C MET A 1 5.68 7.39 -2.23
N GLU A 2 5.44 8.68 -2.03
CA GLU A 2 5.46 9.33 -0.72
C GLU A 2 4.15 10.11 -0.51
N PHE A 3 3.63 10.08 0.72
CA PHE A 3 2.42 10.77 1.17
C PHE A 3 2.68 11.41 2.53
N SER A 4 2.00 12.51 2.85
CA SER A 4 2.06 13.16 4.16
C SER A 4 0.69 13.25 4.82
N LEU A 5 0.67 13.12 6.14
CA LEU A 5 -0.49 13.36 7.00
C LEU A 5 -0.10 14.39 8.06
N GLU A 6 -0.76 15.54 8.04
CA GLU A 6 -0.50 16.64 8.95
C GLU A 6 -1.45 16.59 10.15
N ASP A 7 -0.88 16.64 11.35
CA ASP A 7 -1.60 16.76 12.62
C ASP A 7 -2.81 15.82 12.77
N PRO A 8 -2.62 14.49 12.69
CA PRO A 8 -3.70 13.54 12.88
C PRO A 8 -4.24 13.58 14.31
N ASP A 9 -5.50 13.13 14.49
CA ASP A 9 -6.08 12.96 15.83
C ASP A 9 -5.25 11.95 16.64
N THR A 10 -4.71 12.41 17.78
CA THR A 10 -3.85 11.61 18.67
C THR A 10 -4.63 10.82 19.72
N THR A 11 -5.95 10.98 19.76
CA THR A 11 -6.85 10.35 20.73
C THR A 11 -7.69 9.25 20.12
N ALA A 12 -8.03 9.38 18.83
CA ALA A 12 -8.75 8.35 18.08
C ALA A 12 -7.80 7.29 17.50
N SER A 13 -8.31 6.07 17.36
CA SER A 13 -7.62 5.02 16.61
C SER A 13 -8.03 5.07 15.13
N HIS A 14 -7.14 4.66 14.24
CA HIS A 14 -7.31 4.75 12.80
C HIS A 14 -6.92 3.45 12.10
N ASN A 15 -7.65 3.12 11.03
CA ASN A 15 -7.26 2.10 10.07
C ASN A 15 -6.58 2.74 8.86
N LEU A 16 -5.46 2.16 8.45
CA LEU A 16 -4.66 2.63 7.33
C LEU A 16 -4.77 1.61 6.20
N TYR A 17 -5.00 2.11 4.99
CA TYR A 17 -5.14 1.31 3.78
C TYR A 17 -4.25 1.85 2.67
N ILE A 18 -3.73 0.94 1.85
CA ILE A 18 -3.11 1.26 0.56
C ILE A 18 -4.16 0.95 -0.51
N PHE A 19 -4.46 1.94 -1.34
CA PHE A 19 -5.28 1.73 -2.53
C PHE A 19 -4.37 1.44 -3.70
N LEU A 20 -4.72 0.45 -4.52
CA LEU A 20 -3.96 0.14 -5.71
C LEU A 20 -4.89 -0.16 -6.87
N ARG A 21 -4.63 0.50 -8.01
CA ARG A 21 -5.32 0.23 -9.27
C ARG A 21 -4.40 -0.53 -10.20
N ASN A 22 -4.88 -1.64 -10.75
CA ASN A 22 -4.16 -2.40 -11.76
C ASN A 22 -5.02 -2.73 -12.98
N ASP A 23 -4.39 -2.98 -14.12
CA ASP A 23 -5.04 -3.53 -15.30
C ASP A 23 -4.56 -4.97 -15.61
N ASN A 24 -5.06 -5.50 -16.72
CA ASN A 24 -4.74 -6.86 -17.19
C ASN A 24 -3.28 -7.04 -17.63
N THR A 25 -2.47 -5.98 -17.69
CA THR A 25 -1.03 -6.08 -18.00
C THR A 25 -0.19 -6.35 -16.76
N TYR A 26 -0.79 -6.30 -15.56
CA TYR A 26 -0.14 -6.74 -14.33
C TYR A 26 0.11 -8.25 -14.39
N PRO A 27 1.37 -8.73 -14.31
CA PRO A 27 1.67 -10.11 -14.68
C PRO A 27 1.77 -11.08 -13.48
N TYR A 28 1.48 -10.62 -12.26
CA TYR A 28 1.71 -11.38 -11.02
C TYR A 28 0.40 -11.67 -10.31
N SER A 29 0.25 -12.84 -9.70
CA SER A 29 -0.94 -13.16 -8.88
C SER A 29 -0.85 -12.57 -7.46
N ASN A 30 0.29 -12.00 -7.08
CA ASN A 30 0.57 -11.44 -5.78
C ASN A 30 1.37 -10.15 -5.87
N LEU A 31 1.33 -9.37 -4.80
CA LEU A 31 2.00 -8.09 -4.66
C LEU A 31 2.74 -8.02 -3.32
N PHE A 32 4.03 -7.71 -3.37
CA PHE A 32 4.84 -7.38 -2.21
C PHE A 32 5.13 -5.88 -2.16
N LEU A 33 4.74 -5.24 -1.06
CA LEU A 33 5.02 -3.85 -0.77
C LEU A 33 5.92 -3.71 0.46
N ILE A 34 6.71 -2.65 0.48
CA ILE A 34 7.36 -2.11 1.66
C ILE A 34 6.68 -0.79 1.96
N ALA A 35 6.04 -0.71 3.14
CA ALA A 35 5.46 0.51 3.65
C ALA A 35 6.35 1.03 4.80
N GLU A 36 6.69 2.31 4.74
CA GLU A 36 7.46 3.00 5.76
C GLU A 36 6.63 4.16 6.30
N MET A 37 6.54 4.29 7.62
CA MET A 37 5.91 5.42 8.31
C MET A 37 6.98 6.12 9.13
N THR A 38 7.32 7.33 8.73
CA THR A 38 8.20 8.23 9.48
C THR A 38 7.36 9.12 10.38
N PHE A 39 7.64 9.07 11.67
CA PHE A 39 6.97 9.83 12.73
C PHE A 39 7.50 11.27 12.76
N PRO A 40 6.80 12.21 13.43
CA PRO A 40 7.24 13.60 13.57
C PRO A 40 8.63 13.77 14.21
N ASP A 41 9.09 12.80 15.01
CA ASP A 41 10.41 12.80 15.64
C ASP A 41 11.54 12.27 14.74
N GLY A 42 11.21 11.86 13.50
CA GLY A 42 12.14 11.31 12.52
C GLY A 42 12.40 9.81 12.66
N SER A 43 11.82 9.13 13.66
CA SER A 43 11.85 7.67 13.72
C SER A 43 11.02 7.07 12.59
N THR A 44 11.45 5.93 12.05
CA THR A 44 10.76 5.26 10.94
C THR A 44 10.41 3.83 11.32
N GLN A 45 9.14 3.47 11.15
CA GLN A 45 8.67 2.09 11.16
C GLN A 45 8.56 1.57 9.74
N ARG A 46 9.04 0.35 9.51
CA ARG A 46 9.03 -0.31 8.20
C ARG A 46 8.31 -1.65 8.28
N ASP A 47 7.38 -1.89 7.38
CA ASP A 47 6.61 -3.13 7.26
C ASP A 47 6.76 -3.72 5.85
N THR A 48 6.82 -5.05 5.79
CA THR A 48 6.69 -5.80 4.52
C THR A 48 5.28 -6.35 4.44
N LEU A 49 4.56 -6.03 3.36
CA LEU A 49 3.17 -6.40 3.13
C LEU A 49 3.09 -7.33 1.93
N GLU A 50 2.25 -8.36 2.02
CA GLU A 50 1.96 -9.30 0.94
C GLU A 50 0.46 -9.35 0.71
N TYR A 51 0.06 -9.29 -0.57
CA TYR A 51 -1.33 -9.36 -0.98
C TYR A 51 -1.50 -10.33 -2.15
N GLU A 52 -2.58 -11.09 -2.11
CA GLU A 52 -3.10 -11.76 -3.30
C GLU A 52 -3.76 -10.72 -4.21
N MET A 53 -3.44 -10.76 -5.50
CA MET A 53 -4.02 -9.91 -6.52
C MET A 53 -4.94 -10.70 -7.45
N ALA A 54 -4.80 -12.04 -7.51
CA ALA A 54 -5.66 -12.93 -8.25
C ALA A 54 -6.00 -14.17 -7.41
N ASP A 55 -7.17 -14.76 -7.64
CA ASP A 55 -7.56 -16.02 -7.02
C ASP A 55 -6.82 -17.24 -7.62
N ALA A 56 -7.07 -18.43 -7.05
CA ALA A 56 -6.46 -19.68 -7.51
C ALA A 56 -6.83 -20.07 -8.96
N GLN A 57 -7.86 -19.46 -9.55
CA GLN A 57 -8.25 -19.64 -10.94
C GLN A 57 -7.65 -18.57 -11.86
N GLY A 58 -6.84 -17.65 -11.33
CA GLY A 58 -6.21 -16.55 -12.06
C GLY A 58 -7.14 -15.37 -12.33
N ARG A 59 -8.30 -15.28 -11.66
CA ARG A 59 -9.20 -14.13 -11.80
C ARG A 59 -8.72 -13.01 -10.88
N TRP A 60 -8.55 -11.81 -11.43
CA TRP A 60 -8.14 -10.64 -10.66
C TRP A 60 -9.13 -10.32 -9.54
N LEU A 61 -8.59 -10.12 -8.33
CA LEU A 61 -9.28 -9.60 -7.16
C LEU A 61 -9.47 -8.08 -7.29
N GLY A 62 -10.29 -7.51 -6.39
CA GLY A 62 -10.67 -6.11 -6.41
C GLY A 62 -11.92 -5.83 -7.22
N GLU A 63 -12.40 -4.59 -7.13
CA GLU A 63 -13.62 -4.13 -7.80
C GLU A 63 -13.26 -3.28 -9.03
N GLY A 64 -14.16 -3.15 -10.00
CA GLY A 64 -13.93 -2.25 -11.14
C GLY A 64 -14.63 -2.65 -12.43
N LEU A 65 -14.52 -1.78 -13.43
CA LEU A 65 -15.13 -1.94 -14.75
C LEU A 65 -14.07 -2.27 -15.81
N GLY A 66 -14.44 -3.12 -16.76
CA GLY A 66 -13.55 -3.53 -17.84
C GLY A 66 -12.29 -4.24 -17.31
N SER A 67 -11.12 -3.81 -17.77
CA SER A 67 -9.82 -4.39 -17.41
C SER A 67 -9.23 -3.84 -16.12
N VAL A 68 -9.82 -2.77 -15.53
CA VAL A 68 -9.26 -2.12 -14.34
C VAL A 68 -9.82 -2.77 -13.09
N ARG A 69 -8.93 -2.97 -12.11
CA ARG A 69 -9.26 -3.46 -10.77
C ARG A 69 -8.70 -2.51 -9.72
N GLU A 70 -9.51 -2.23 -8.72
CA GLU A 70 -9.24 -1.35 -7.60
C GLU A 70 -9.24 -2.19 -6.33
N ASN A 71 -8.14 -2.12 -5.59
CA ASN A 71 -7.90 -2.92 -4.41
C ASN A 71 -7.73 -2.00 -3.20
N LYS A 72 -8.53 -2.24 -2.15
CA LYS A 72 -8.35 -1.65 -0.82
C LYS A 72 -7.54 -2.62 0.04
N LEU A 73 -6.24 -2.39 0.12
CA LEU A 73 -5.27 -3.27 0.77
C LEU A 73 -5.02 -2.80 2.22
N GLY A 74 -5.29 -3.65 3.20
CA GLY A 74 -5.12 -3.30 4.62
C GLY A 74 -3.65 -3.16 5.02
N TYR A 75 -3.22 -1.99 5.47
CA TYR A 75 -1.85 -1.72 5.91
C TYR A 75 -1.69 -1.88 7.43
N LYS A 76 -2.40 -1.07 8.23
CA LYS A 76 -2.40 -1.16 9.70
C LYS A 76 -3.79 -0.92 10.24
N ARG A 77 -4.11 -1.50 11.38
CA ARG A 77 -5.41 -1.32 12.06
C ARG A 77 -5.22 -0.75 13.45
N ASP A 78 -6.23 -0.04 13.92
CA ASP A 78 -6.34 0.50 15.27
C ASP A 78 -5.11 1.33 15.71
N VAL A 79 -4.53 2.07 14.77
CA VAL A 79 -3.35 2.91 14.99
C VAL A 79 -3.77 4.19 15.71
N VAL A 80 -3.21 4.42 16.89
CA VAL A 80 -3.26 5.71 17.58
C VAL A 80 -1.98 6.46 17.27
N PHE A 81 -2.09 7.68 16.74
CA PHE A 81 -0.93 8.52 16.45
C PHE A 81 -0.42 9.13 17.77
N PRO A 82 0.81 8.82 18.21
CA PRO A 82 1.27 9.15 19.56
C PRO A 82 1.57 10.64 19.77
N SER A 83 1.75 11.41 18.69
CA SER A 83 2.08 12.83 18.73
C SER A 83 1.48 13.60 17.56
N SER A 84 1.25 14.90 17.76
CA SER A 84 0.95 15.85 16.66
C SER A 84 2.19 16.06 15.80
N GLY A 85 1.98 16.53 14.57
CA GLY A 85 3.01 16.81 13.60
C GLY A 85 2.79 16.07 12.29
N VAL A 86 3.80 16.11 11.42
CA VAL A 86 3.74 15.51 10.10
C VAL A 86 4.24 14.07 10.15
N TYR A 87 3.39 13.15 9.70
CA TYR A 87 3.75 11.77 9.43
C TYR A 87 3.97 11.59 7.93
N THR A 88 5.10 10.99 7.55
CA THR A 88 5.42 10.71 6.15
C THR A 88 5.32 9.22 5.90
N PHE A 89 4.58 8.84 4.85
CA PHE A 89 4.37 7.47 4.44
C PHE A 89 5.04 7.21 3.10
N THR A 90 5.92 6.23 3.04
CA THR A 90 6.55 5.80 1.79
C THR A 90 6.09 4.40 1.44
N VAL A 91 5.56 4.23 0.23
CA VAL A 91 5.18 2.92 -0.32
C VAL A 91 6.09 2.61 -1.50
N SER A 92 6.77 1.47 -1.44
CA SER A 92 7.57 0.91 -2.52
C SER A 92 7.25 -0.57 -2.71
N HIS A 93 7.64 -1.17 -3.83
CA HIS A 93 7.41 -2.59 -4.07
C HIS A 93 8.69 -3.41 -3.93
N ALA A 94 8.56 -4.65 -3.46
CA ALA A 94 9.66 -5.61 -3.32
C ALA A 94 9.60 -6.73 -4.38
N MET A 95 8.92 -6.48 -5.50
CA MET A 95 8.74 -7.45 -6.58
C MET A 95 10.06 -7.80 -7.28
N ARG A 96 10.25 -9.08 -7.58
CA ARG A 96 11.41 -9.62 -8.31
C ARG A 96 10.93 -10.35 -9.56
N LYS A 97 11.72 -10.29 -10.63
CA LYS A 97 11.51 -11.13 -11.81
C LYS A 97 12.42 -12.35 -11.71
N ASN A 98 11.86 -13.56 -11.76
CA ASN A 98 12.65 -14.79 -11.75
C ASN A 98 13.67 -14.78 -12.89
N GLY A 99 14.95 -15.00 -12.57
CA GLY A 99 16.07 -14.99 -13.52
C GLY A 99 16.69 -13.61 -13.80
N SER A 100 16.22 -12.54 -13.14
CA SER A 100 16.86 -11.22 -13.18
C SER A 100 17.63 -10.96 -11.89
N VAL A 101 18.89 -10.52 -12.00
CA VAL A 101 19.68 -10.04 -10.85
C VAL A 101 19.19 -8.66 -10.42
N ASP A 102 18.69 -7.88 -11.37
CA ASP A 102 18.09 -6.57 -11.11
C ASP A 102 16.63 -6.71 -10.65
N GLY A 103 16.26 -5.98 -9.60
CA GLY A 103 14.87 -5.87 -9.16
C GLY A 103 13.98 -5.27 -10.25
N VAL A 104 12.66 -5.47 -10.15
CA VAL A 104 11.71 -4.81 -11.05
C VAL A 104 11.81 -3.30 -10.76
N GLN A 105 12.11 -2.45 -11.75
CA GLN A 105 12.24 -1.00 -11.54
C GLN A 105 10.90 -0.26 -11.58
N ALA A 106 9.99 -0.74 -12.43
CA ALA A 106 8.63 -0.26 -12.55
C ALA A 106 7.70 -1.47 -12.58
N LEU A 107 6.60 -1.40 -11.85
CA LEU A 107 5.68 -2.51 -11.72
C LEU A 107 4.62 -2.42 -12.84
N PRO A 108 4.75 -3.18 -13.95
CA PRO A 108 3.87 -3.03 -15.10
C PRO A 108 2.42 -3.34 -14.74
N GLY A 109 1.49 -2.60 -15.34
CA GLY A 109 0.06 -2.75 -15.10
C GLY A 109 -0.45 -2.17 -13.78
N VAL A 110 0.41 -1.60 -12.93
CA VAL A 110 -0.04 -0.72 -11.84
C VAL A 110 -0.28 0.67 -12.40
N LEU A 111 -1.51 1.15 -12.24
CA LEU A 111 -1.98 2.42 -12.78
C LEU A 111 -1.88 3.54 -11.75
N ASP A 112 -2.17 3.23 -10.48
CA ASP A 112 -2.21 4.21 -9.40
C ASP A 112 -2.01 3.56 -8.03
N VAL A 113 -1.50 4.33 -7.07
CA VAL A 113 -1.38 3.92 -5.66
C VAL A 113 -1.76 5.09 -4.77
N GLY A 114 -2.65 4.85 -3.81
CA GLY A 114 -3.08 5.81 -2.81
C GLY A 114 -2.82 5.31 -1.39
N LEU A 115 -2.84 6.23 -0.44
CA LEU A 115 -2.90 5.94 0.99
C LEU A 115 -4.18 6.55 1.55
N GLN A 116 -4.92 5.80 2.36
CA GLN A 116 -6.08 6.30 3.07
C GLN A 116 -5.94 6.02 4.57
N VAL A 117 -6.32 7.02 5.36
CA VAL A 117 -6.40 6.94 6.82
C VAL A 117 -7.86 7.14 7.21
N GLU A 118 -8.46 6.14 7.85
CA GLU A 118 -9.86 6.15 8.27
C GLU A 118 -9.93 6.12 9.80
N PRO A 119 -10.56 7.10 10.48
CA PRO A 119 -10.79 7.00 11.91
C PRO A 119 -11.74 5.85 12.23
N ASN A 120 -11.46 5.12 13.30
CA ASN A 120 -12.37 4.12 13.85
C ASN A 120 -13.51 4.85 14.56
N GLN A 121 -14.75 4.54 14.18
CA GLN A 121 -15.96 5.08 14.83
C GLN A 121 -16.19 4.47 16.21
#